data_AF-A0A969LAA1-F1
#
_entry.id   AF-A0A969LAA1-F1
#
_cell.length_a   1.000
_cell.length_b   1.000
_cell.length_c   1.000
_cell.angle_alpha   90.00
_cell.angle_beta   90.00
_cell.angle_gamma   90.00
#
_symmetry.space_group_name_H-M   'P 1'
#
loop_
_entity.id
_entity.type
_entity.pdbx_description
1 polymer ?
#
loop_
_entity_poly.entity_id
_entity_poly.type
_entity_poly.pdbx_seq_one_letter_code
_entity_poly.pdbx_strand_id
1 'polypeptide(L)'
;MKKPNKESPKDSKKKKRKKNEPLYRLQELFKKPELSPEQIAQARQLIQKLPTSTLQGDYFEKLQYKVPYFNQRDSAHPGVGDSMCNMSSMAMGLALFGVSNPKPGMQYDDALEQIRQDEEMKPRDEWGQMQIADHFGFSYTGLREGYEQTYPTPEQSVEYNWYLKHVTPHLRKGNAVTISVIDKTDSDNGHIVHLLGVTPEGIYVHDPYGKIDFSAASYANAWDKNATKDDLTNPTATQKGKKVLWRYDSIKKSDKLKINWLRVTIKK
;
A
#
# COMPACT_ATOMS: atom_id res chain seq x y z
N MET A 1 8.00 33.40 -46.59
CA MET A 1 8.18 33.27 -45.12
C MET A 1 6.83 33.34 -44.43
N LYS A 2 6.32 32.25 -43.84
CA LYS A 2 5.07 32.25 -43.05
C LYS A 2 5.33 32.96 -41.72
N LYS A 3 4.63 34.07 -41.45
CA LYS A 3 4.73 34.78 -40.15
C LYS A 3 4.28 33.83 -39.02
N PRO A 4 4.98 33.81 -37.87
CA PRO A 4 4.56 33.01 -36.73
C PRO A 4 3.24 33.57 -36.20
N ASN A 5 2.26 32.68 -36.06
CA ASN A 5 0.94 33.01 -35.56
C ASN A 5 1.07 33.42 -34.07
N LYS A 6 0.97 34.72 -33.76
CA LYS A 6 0.97 35.20 -32.37
C LYS A 6 -0.34 34.74 -31.72
N GLU A 7 -0.23 33.75 -30.82
CA GLU A 7 -1.38 33.32 -30.00
C GLU A 7 -2.03 34.52 -29.31
N SER A 8 -3.37 34.58 -29.36
CA SER A 8 -4.11 35.69 -28.79
C SER A 8 -4.03 35.68 -27.25
N PRO A 9 -4.00 36.84 -26.57
CA PRO A 9 -3.99 36.93 -25.10
C PRO A 9 -5.17 36.24 -24.40
N LYS A 10 -6.28 35.99 -25.12
CA LYS A 10 -7.45 35.28 -24.59
C LYS A 10 -7.22 33.77 -24.52
N ASP A 11 -6.51 33.19 -25.49
CA ASP A 11 -6.21 31.76 -25.54
C ASP A 11 -5.18 31.35 -24.48
N SER A 12 -4.20 32.21 -24.22
CA SER A 12 -3.19 31.98 -23.17
C SER A 12 -3.78 32.02 -21.75
N LYS A 13 -4.75 32.91 -21.48
CA LYS A 13 -5.48 32.96 -20.20
C LYS A 13 -6.39 31.74 -19.98
N LYS A 14 -7.05 31.25 -21.03
CA LYS A 14 -7.92 30.05 -20.96
C LYS A 14 -7.10 28.77 -20.75
N LYS A 15 -5.94 28.64 -21.42
CA LYS A 15 -4.99 27.54 -21.18
C LYS A 15 -4.41 27.58 -19.76
N LYS A 16 -4.03 28.76 -19.24
CA LYS A 16 -3.55 28.91 -17.85
C LYS A 16 -4.63 28.57 -16.81
N ARG A 17 -5.89 28.97 -17.03
CA ARG A 17 -7.01 28.59 -16.15
C ARG A 17 -7.26 27.08 -16.11
N LYS A 18 -7.24 26.40 -17.27
CA LYS A 18 -7.35 24.93 -17.33
C LYS A 18 -6.20 24.22 -16.62
N LYS A 19 -4.97 24.74 -16.73
CA LYS A 19 -3.80 24.17 -16.03
C LYS A 19 -3.88 24.26 -14.49
N ASN A 20 -4.70 25.16 -13.96
CA ASN A 20 -4.87 25.36 -12.52
C ASN A 20 -6.06 24.59 -11.93
N GLU A 21 -6.86 23.92 -12.77
CA GLU A 21 -7.99 23.12 -12.31
C GLU A 21 -7.51 21.88 -11.53
N PRO A 22 -8.08 21.57 -10.35
CA PRO A 22 -7.65 20.44 -9.54
C PRO A 22 -7.60 19.11 -10.32
N LEU A 23 -8.61 18.85 -11.14
CA LEU A 23 -8.72 17.64 -11.96
C LEU A 23 -7.57 17.53 -12.96
N TYR A 24 -7.22 18.62 -13.67
CA TYR A 24 -6.13 18.61 -14.63
C TYR A 24 -4.77 18.32 -13.95
N ARG A 25 -4.48 19.00 -12.84
CA ARG A 25 -3.23 18.77 -12.08
C ARG A 25 -3.14 17.35 -11.55
N LEU A 26 -4.27 16.79 -11.10
CA LEU A 26 -4.35 15.42 -10.63
C LEU A 26 -4.08 14.42 -11.76
N GLN A 27 -4.66 14.64 -12.94
CA GLN A 27 -4.39 13.82 -14.13
C GLN A 27 -2.91 13.86 -14.53
N GLU A 28 -2.24 15.02 -14.45
CA GLU A 28 -0.80 15.13 -14.73
C GLU A 28 0.04 14.32 -13.72
N LEU A 29 -0.28 14.37 -12.42
CA LEU A 29 0.38 13.53 -11.42
C LEU A 29 0.19 12.04 -11.75
N PHE A 30 -1.02 11.64 -12.09
CA PHE A 30 -1.37 10.22 -12.29
C PHE A 30 -0.81 9.60 -13.57
N LYS A 31 -0.15 10.39 -14.44
CA LYS A 31 0.65 9.87 -15.55
C LYS A 31 1.90 9.14 -15.08
N LYS A 32 2.42 9.46 -13.89
CA LYS A 32 3.58 8.76 -13.32
C LYS A 32 3.19 7.35 -12.87
N PRO A 33 4.07 6.35 -13.03
CA PRO A 33 3.78 4.99 -12.57
C PRO A 33 3.62 4.95 -11.04
N GLU A 34 4.46 5.70 -10.33
CA GLU A 34 4.47 5.88 -8.88
C GLU A 34 4.66 7.36 -8.53
N LEU A 35 4.24 7.73 -7.33
CA LEU A 35 4.34 9.07 -6.78
C LEU A 35 5.20 9.05 -5.51
N SER A 36 5.99 10.11 -5.30
CA SER A 36 6.65 10.31 -4.01
C SER A 36 5.61 10.67 -2.92
N PRO A 37 5.92 10.50 -1.63
CA PRO A 37 5.02 10.93 -0.56
C PRO A 37 4.55 12.38 -0.69
N GLU A 38 5.41 13.32 -1.10
CA GLU A 38 5.04 14.73 -1.29
C GLU A 38 4.05 14.90 -2.43
N GLN A 39 4.23 14.14 -3.52
CA GLN A 39 3.30 14.13 -4.65
C GLN A 39 1.98 13.48 -4.28
N ILE A 40 2.00 12.46 -3.42
CA ILE A 40 0.81 11.85 -2.84
C ILE A 40 0.07 12.87 -1.96
N ALA A 41 0.76 13.58 -1.06
CA ALA A 41 0.17 14.65 -0.26
C ALA A 41 -0.52 15.70 -1.14
N GLN A 42 0.15 16.14 -2.22
CA GLN A 42 -0.42 17.03 -3.22
C GLN A 42 -1.65 16.42 -3.90
N ALA A 43 -1.58 15.16 -4.33
CA ALA A 43 -2.71 14.46 -4.96
C ALA A 43 -3.92 14.42 -4.02
N ARG A 44 -3.75 14.07 -2.74
CA ARG A 44 -4.83 14.05 -1.75
C ARG A 44 -5.51 15.40 -1.60
N GLN A 45 -4.74 16.49 -1.53
CA GLN A 45 -5.28 17.86 -1.48
C GLN A 45 -6.07 18.22 -2.74
N LEU A 46 -5.65 17.75 -3.93
CA LEU A 46 -6.37 17.98 -5.18
C LEU A 46 -7.65 17.13 -5.23
N ILE A 47 -7.60 15.89 -4.75
CA ILE A 47 -8.76 15.00 -4.65
C ILE A 47 -9.85 15.64 -3.79
N GLN A 48 -9.51 16.16 -2.60
CA GLN A 48 -10.47 16.83 -1.71
C GLN A 48 -11.19 18.04 -2.35
N LYS A 49 -10.61 18.63 -3.41
CA LYS A 49 -11.20 19.77 -4.14
C LYS A 49 -12.08 19.33 -5.32
N LEU A 50 -12.25 18.03 -5.54
CA LEU A 50 -13.12 17.49 -6.59
C LEU A 50 -14.59 17.63 -6.20
N PRO A 51 -15.49 17.84 -7.18
CA PRO A 51 -16.86 18.29 -6.94
C PRO A 51 -17.79 17.27 -6.26
N THR A 52 -17.51 15.96 -6.34
CA THR A 52 -18.40 14.92 -5.81
C THR A 52 -17.63 13.89 -5.01
N SER A 53 -18.25 13.37 -3.94
CA SER A 53 -17.68 12.29 -3.13
C SER A 53 -17.41 11.02 -3.95
N THR A 54 -18.23 10.74 -4.96
CA THR A 54 -17.99 9.64 -5.92
C THR A 54 -16.68 9.84 -6.67
N LEU A 55 -16.47 11.02 -7.26
CA LEU A 55 -15.24 11.30 -8.01
C LEU A 55 -14.02 11.34 -7.10
N GLN A 56 -14.17 11.86 -5.87
CA GLN A 56 -13.14 11.79 -4.84
C GLN A 56 -12.74 10.35 -4.55
N GLY A 57 -13.74 9.48 -4.34
CA GLY A 57 -13.54 8.05 -4.09
C GLY A 57 -12.81 7.34 -5.22
N ASP A 58 -13.20 7.62 -6.48
CA ASP A 58 -12.56 7.03 -7.65
C ASP A 58 -11.08 7.39 -7.76
N TYR A 59 -10.72 8.64 -7.41
CA TYR A 59 -9.32 9.05 -7.43
C TYR A 59 -8.53 8.58 -6.21
N PHE A 60 -9.13 8.47 -5.03
CA PHE A 60 -8.48 7.87 -3.87
C PHE A 60 -8.17 6.39 -4.12
N GLU A 61 -9.08 5.64 -4.74
CA GLU A 61 -8.86 4.26 -5.13
C GLU A 61 -7.73 4.13 -6.16
N LYS A 62 -7.69 5.00 -7.17
CA LYS A 62 -6.57 5.06 -8.12
C LYS A 62 -5.24 5.46 -7.47
N LEU A 63 -5.26 6.27 -6.41
CA LEU A 63 -4.06 6.72 -5.70
C LEU A 63 -3.34 5.56 -5.02
N GLN A 64 -4.07 4.55 -4.55
CA GLN A 64 -3.51 3.33 -3.94
C GLN A 64 -2.45 2.67 -4.84
N TYR A 65 -2.68 2.65 -6.16
CA TYR A 65 -1.77 2.08 -7.15
C TYR A 65 -0.54 2.94 -7.49
N LYS A 66 -0.44 4.12 -6.88
CA LYS A 66 0.66 5.08 -7.08
C LYS A 66 1.63 5.13 -5.91
N VAL A 67 1.35 4.41 -4.83
CA VAL A 67 2.21 4.29 -3.66
C VAL A 67 3.56 3.70 -4.08
N PRO A 68 4.69 4.24 -3.60
CA PRO A 68 6.00 3.65 -3.87
C PRO A 68 6.12 2.28 -3.19
N TYR A 69 6.75 1.34 -3.89
CA TYR A 69 7.02 0.01 -3.36
C TYR A 69 8.24 -0.01 -2.44
N PHE A 70 8.12 -0.68 -1.28
CA PHE A 70 9.24 -0.93 -0.35
C PHE A 70 9.47 -2.43 -0.18
N ASN A 71 10.74 -2.84 -0.26
CA ASN A 71 11.19 -4.23 -0.21
C ASN A 71 11.81 -4.55 1.15
N GLN A 72 11.18 -5.43 1.94
CA GLN A 72 11.71 -5.74 3.28
C GLN A 72 13.10 -6.40 3.24
N ARG A 73 13.44 -7.09 2.13
CA ARG A 73 14.70 -7.81 1.99
C ARG A 73 15.90 -6.89 1.67
N ASP A 74 15.64 -5.62 1.39
CA ASP A 74 16.65 -4.56 1.25
C ASP A 74 17.01 -3.90 2.59
N SER A 75 16.39 -4.35 3.69
CA SER A 75 16.63 -3.82 5.04
C SER A 75 18.13 -3.85 5.39
N ALA A 76 18.61 -2.73 5.92
CA ALA A 76 19.96 -2.60 6.45
C ALA A 76 20.13 -3.23 7.84
N HIS A 77 19.03 -3.60 8.51
CA HIS A 77 19.09 -4.22 9.84
C HIS A 77 19.47 -5.71 9.73
N PRO A 78 20.57 -6.14 10.38
CA PRO A 78 21.01 -7.53 10.30
C PRO A 78 19.96 -8.52 10.80
N GLY A 79 19.68 -9.56 10.01
CA GLY A 79 18.85 -10.69 10.42
C GLY A 79 17.33 -10.42 10.53
N VAL A 80 16.85 -9.22 10.17
CA VAL A 80 15.41 -8.90 10.25
C VAL A 80 14.75 -8.64 8.90
N GLY A 81 15.50 -8.59 7.79
CA GLY A 81 14.93 -8.36 6.45
C GLY A 81 13.86 -9.40 6.04
N ASP A 82 13.90 -10.60 6.61
CA ASP A 82 12.88 -11.63 6.41
C ASP A 82 11.69 -11.54 7.40
N SER A 83 11.67 -10.56 8.31
CA SER A 83 10.67 -10.36 9.37
C SER A 83 10.13 -8.94 9.49
N MET A 84 10.32 -8.11 8.46
CA MET A 84 9.95 -6.68 8.42
C MET A 84 8.67 -6.39 7.61
N CYS A 85 7.93 -7.43 7.22
CA CYS A 85 6.73 -7.32 6.37
C CYS A 85 5.71 -6.28 6.86
N ASN A 86 5.57 -6.18 8.18
CA ASN A 86 4.71 -5.23 8.85
C ASN A 86 5.20 -3.77 8.70
N MET A 87 6.49 -3.50 8.95
CA MET A 87 7.08 -2.16 8.85
C MET A 87 7.14 -1.69 7.41
N SER A 88 7.49 -2.56 6.46
CA SER A 88 7.45 -2.24 5.02
C SER A 88 6.03 -1.93 4.55
N SER A 89 5.03 -2.70 5.01
CA SER A 89 3.62 -2.42 4.72
C SER A 89 3.11 -1.13 5.36
N MET A 90 3.56 -0.81 6.58
CA MET A 90 3.29 0.48 7.22
C MET A 90 3.93 1.64 6.49
N ALA A 91 5.19 1.51 6.05
CA ALA A 91 5.88 2.55 5.27
C ALA A 91 5.12 2.88 3.98
N MET A 92 4.59 1.86 3.28
CA MET A 92 3.71 2.06 2.12
C MET A 92 2.41 2.78 2.51
N GLY A 93 1.79 2.40 3.63
CA GLY A 93 0.60 3.07 4.17
C GLY A 93 0.84 4.54 4.54
N LEU A 94 1.94 4.87 5.21
CA LEU A 94 2.32 6.23 5.56
C LEU A 94 2.66 7.05 4.31
N ALA A 95 3.36 6.46 3.33
CA ALA A 95 3.61 7.07 2.04
C ALA A 95 2.29 7.42 1.30
N LEU A 96 1.27 6.56 1.38
CA LEU A 96 -0.08 6.83 0.84
C LEU A 96 -0.78 8.03 1.50
N PHE A 97 -0.45 8.34 2.76
CA PHE A 97 -0.92 9.56 3.42
C PHE A 97 -0.08 10.79 3.07
N GLY A 98 1.00 10.59 2.33
CA GLY A 98 1.96 11.61 1.94
C GLY A 98 2.98 11.95 3.02
N VAL A 99 3.22 11.02 3.95
CA VAL A 99 4.27 11.14 4.96
C VAL A 99 5.58 10.67 4.35
N SER A 100 6.53 11.58 4.27
CA SER A 100 7.89 11.31 3.79
C SER A 100 8.68 10.49 4.81
N ASN A 101 9.70 9.78 4.33
CA ASN A 101 10.60 9.03 5.20
C ASN A 101 11.24 9.97 6.24
N PRO A 102 11.06 9.71 7.56
CA PRO A 102 11.58 10.56 8.63
C PRO A 102 13.11 10.55 8.71
N LYS A 103 13.78 9.54 8.14
CA LYS A 103 15.25 9.43 8.10
C LYS A 103 15.71 9.24 6.64
N PRO A 104 15.89 10.31 5.84
CA PRO A 104 16.15 10.23 4.38
C PRO A 104 17.40 9.44 3.95
N GLY A 105 18.34 9.16 4.85
CA GLY A 105 19.54 8.34 4.60
C GLY A 105 19.34 6.84 4.89
N MET A 106 18.12 6.43 5.23
CA MET A 106 17.77 5.07 5.63
C MET A 106 16.58 4.59 4.79
N GLN A 107 16.40 3.28 4.61
CA GLN A 107 15.16 2.76 4.04
C GLN A 107 13.98 3.15 4.94
N TYR A 108 12.79 3.35 4.39
CA TYR A 108 11.68 3.91 5.17
C TYR A 108 11.25 2.96 6.30
N ASP A 109 11.09 1.68 6.01
CA ASP A 109 10.80 0.65 7.01
C ASP A 109 11.89 0.47 8.07
N ASP A 110 13.17 0.56 7.70
CA ASP A 110 14.27 0.63 8.66
C ASP A 110 14.14 1.87 9.57
N ALA A 111 13.76 3.02 9.00
CA ALA A 111 13.55 4.24 9.78
C ALA A 111 12.39 4.09 10.78
N LEU A 112 11.32 3.38 10.39
CA LEU A 112 10.20 3.07 11.29
C LEU A 112 10.63 2.12 12.41
N GLU A 113 11.41 1.07 12.10
CA GLU A 113 11.93 0.16 13.12
C GLU A 113 12.89 0.86 14.08
N GLN A 114 13.75 1.75 13.57
CA GLN A 114 14.63 2.55 14.40
C GLN A 114 13.81 3.47 15.33
N ILE A 115 12.77 4.15 14.84
CA ILE A 115 11.86 4.95 15.69
C ILE A 115 11.21 4.07 16.76
N ARG A 116 10.71 2.89 16.38
CA ARG A 116 10.10 1.93 17.31
C ARG A 116 11.06 1.57 18.45
N GLN A 117 12.32 1.33 18.14
CA GLN A 117 13.36 1.00 19.12
C GLN A 117 13.77 2.21 19.96
N ASP A 118 14.02 3.36 19.32
CA ASP A 118 14.43 4.62 19.97
C ASP A 118 13.38 5.09 20.99
N GLU A 119 12.09 4.86 20.72
CA GLU A 119 10.96 5.25 21.58
C GLU A 119 10.43 4.10 22.47
N GLU A 120 11.17 2.99 22.57
CA GLU A 120 10.82 1.83 23.42
C GLU A 120 9.40 1.30 23.20
N MET A 121 8.91 1.38 21.96
CA MET A 121 7.59 0.89 21.58
C MET A 121 7.53 -0.64 21.64
N LYS A 122 6.30 -1.16 21.69
CA LYS A 122 5.99 -2.60 21.68
C LYS A 122 6.61 -3.30 20.46
N PRO A 123 6.74 -4.64 20.51
CA PRO A 123 7.21 -5.42 19.39
C PRO A 123 6.41 -5.15 18.10
N ARG A 124 6.96 -5.60 16.98
CA ARG A 124 6.41 -5.48 15.62
C ARG A 124 5.03 -6.13 15.39
N ASP A 125 4.34 -6.55 16.44
CA ASP A 125 2.97 -7.04 16.39
C ASP A 125 1.97 -5.89 16.12
N GLU A 126 0.68 -6.14 16.37
CA GLU A 126 -0.37 -5.12 16.22
C GLU A 126 -0.15 -3.88 17.08
N TRP A 127 0.33 -4.04 18.32
CA TRP A 127 0.48 -2.94 19.26
C TRP A 127 1.63 -2.01 18.88
N GLY A 128 2.77 -2.56 18.45
CA GLY A 128 3.86 -1.72 17.93
C GLY A 128 3.46 -0.97 16.67
N GLN A 129 2.68 -1.59 15.78
CA GLN A 129 2.13 -0.92 14.60
C GLN A 129 1.16 0.20 14.96
N MET A 130 0.32 0.00 15.98
CA MET A 130 -0.56 1.05 16.50
C MET A 130 0.23 2.24 17.05
N GLN A 131 1.28 1.99 17.83
CA GLN A 131 2.12 3.05 18.39
C GLN A 131 2.87 3.83 17.30
N ILE A 132 3.39 3.14 16.28
CA ILE A 132 4.00 3.82 15.12
C ILE A 132 2.97 4.67 14.37
N ALA A 133 1.77 4.16 14.12
CA ALA A 133 0.73 4.95 13.47
C ALA A 133 0.36 6.19 14.29
N ASP A 134 0.23 6.03 15.61
CA ASP A 134 -0.09 7.11 16.54
C ASP A 134 1.01 8.19 16.58
N HIS A 135 2.28 7.79 16.56
CA HIS A 135 3.44 8.68 16.46
C HIS A 135 3.31 9.64 15.25
N PHE A 136 2.78 9.15 14.12
CA PHE A 136 2.55 9.96 12.93
C PHE A 136 1.17 10.65 12.88
N GLY A 137 0.37 10.57 13.95
CA GLY A 137 -0.96 11.19 14.05
C GLY A 137 -2.06 10.42 13.32
N PHE A 138 -1.88 9.12 13.11
CA PHE A 138 -2.88 8.24 12.49
C PHE A 138 -3.50 7.30 13.52
N SER A 139 -4.74 6.90 13.28
CA SER A 139 -5.35 5.79 13.98
C SER A 139 -5.05 4.50 13.21
N TYR A 140 -4.69 3.45 13.93
CA TYR A 140 -4.55 2.11 13.38
C TYR A 140 -5.55 1.21 14.07
N THR A 141 -6.44 0.62 13.29
CA THR A 141 -7.45 -0.29 13.80
C THR A 141 -7.27 -1.62 13.12
N GLY A 142 -6.90 -2.65 13.90
CA GLY A 142 -7.28 -4.01 13.55
C GLY A 142 -8.80 -4.11 13.57
N LEU A 143 -9.38 -4.95 12.71
CA LEU A 143 -10.82 -5.19 12.74
C LEU A 143 -11.23 -6.11 13.93
N ARG A 144 -10.68 -5.91 15.15
CA ARG A 144 -11.01 -6.72 16.35
C ARG A 144 -11.39 -5.90 17.60
N GLU A 145 -12.47 -6.40 18.21
CA GLU A 145 -13.16 -6.08 19.47
C GLU A 145 -13.65 -4.64 19.71
N GLY A 146 -14.98 -4.49 19.79
CA GLY A 146 -15.69 -3.24 20.06
C GLY A 146 -16.35 -2.61 18.83
N TYR A 147 -15.93 -3.00 17.64
CA TYR A 147 -16.62 -2.77 16.36
C TYR A 147 -16.91 -4.13 15.74
N GLU A 148 -18.12 -4.31 15.18
CA GLU A 148 -18.59 -5.57 14.59
C GLU A 148 -17.48 -6.32 13.81
N GLN A 149 -17.23 -7.58 14.17
CA GLN A 149 -16.27 -8.46 13.50
C GLN A 149 -16.38 -8.32 11.97
N THR A 150 -15.34 -7.77 11.36
CA THR A 150 -15.17 -7.74 9.90
C THR A 150 -13.89 -8.46 9.49
N TYR A 151 -13.52 -9.50 10.24
CA TYR A 151 -12.63 -10.51 9.68
C TYR A 151 -13.45 -11.35 8.71
N PRO A 152 -13.00 -11.50 7.46
CA PRO A 152 -13.65 -12.42 6.57
C PRO A 152 -13.49 -13.84 7.14
N THR A 153 -14.53 -14.66 7.09
CA THR A 153 -14.33 -16.11 7.14
C THR A 153 -13.41 -16.53 5.98
N PRO A 154 -12.76 -17.71 6.02
CA PRO A 154 -11.96 -18.18 4.90
C PRO A 154 -12.71 -18.12 3.56
N GLU A 155 -14.00 -18.42 3.54
CA GLU A 155 -14.88 -18.35 2.37
C GLU A 155 -15.08 -16.90 1.91
N GLN A 156 -15.41 -16.00 2.85
CA GLN A 156 -15.58 -14.57 2.55
C GLN A 156 -14.28 -13.93 2.05
N SER A 157 -13.12 -14.42 2.51
CA SER A 157 -11.80 -13.86 2.19
C SER A 157 -11.39 -14.06 0.74
N VAL A 158 -12.16 -14.87 0.00
CA VAL A 158 -12.00 -15.12 -1.44
C VAL A 158 -13.20 -14.66 -2.26
N GLU A 159 -14.12 -13.88 -1.68
CA GLU A 159 -15.31 -13.38 -2.35
C GLU A 159 -15.18 -11.89 -2.70
N TYR A 160 -15.21 -11.58 -4.00
CA TYR A 160 -15.16 -10.20 -4.51
C TYR A 160 -16.18 -9.27 -3.83
N ASN A 161 -17.42 -9.73 -3.65
CA ASN A 161 -18.50 -8.94 -3.06
C ASN A 161 -18.24 -8.59 -1.59
N TRP A 162 -17.53 -9.45 -0.86
CA TRP A 162 -17.14 -9.16 0.52
C TRP A 162 -16.16 -7.98 0.55
N TYR A 163 -15.13 -8.00 -0.30
CA TYR A 163 -14.20 -6.87 -0.41
C TYR A 163 -14.86 -5.59 -0.87
N LEU A 164 -15.80 -5.66 -1.83
CA LEU A 164 -16.57 -4.48 -2.25
C LEU A 164 -17.36 -3.86 -1.10
N LYS A 165 -17.95 -4.69 -0.23
CA LYS A 165 -18.75 -4.22 0.90
C LYS A 165 -17.90 -3.71 2.06
N HIS A 166 -16.79 -4.37 2.35
CA HIS A 166 -16.04 -4.17 3.61
C HIS A 166 -14.70 -3.46 3.44
N VAL A 167 -14.10 -3.46 2.25
CA VAL A 167 -12.73 -2.96 2.04
C VAL A 167 -12.71 -1.76 1.11
N THR A 168 -13.41 -1.84 -0.02
CA THR A 168 -13.52 -0.74 -0.99
C THR A 168 -13.97 0.59 -0.36
N PRO A 169 -14.89 0.64 0.62
CA PRO A 169 -15.22 1.91 1.29
C PRO A 169 -14.04 2.59 1.98
N HIS A 170 -13.06 1.83 2.50
CA HIS A 170 -11.85 2.39 3.09
C HIS A 170 -10.89 2.90 2.01
N LEU A 171 -10.70 2.15 0.92
CA LEU A 171 -9.86 2.56 -0.21
C LEU A 171 -10.39 3.87 -0.84
N ARG A 172 -11.71 3.97 -1.01
CA ARG A 172 -12.40 5.16 -1.54
C ARG A 172 -12.39 6.35 -0.58
N LYS A 173 -12.14 6.14 0.72
CA LYS A 173 -11.86 7.23 1.68
C LYS A 173 -10.38 7.64 1.69
N GLY A 174 -9.53 6.97 0.90
CA GLY A 174 -8.10 7.22 0.87
C GLY A 174 -7.38 6.72 2.13
N ASN A 175 -7.95 5.73 2.82
CA ASN A 175 -7.27 5.03 3.92
C ASN A 175 -6.27 4.02 3.35
N ALA A 176 -5.27 3.65 4.17
CA ALA A 176 -4.36 2.57 3.88
C ALA A 176 -4.93 1.27 4.46
N VAL A 177 -4.87 0.20 3.69
CA VAL A 177 -5.31 -1.13 4.11
C VAL A 177 -4.14 -2.10 4.00
N THR A 178 -3.89 -2.88 5.06
CA THR A 178 -2.96 -4.00 5.03
C THR A 178 -3.70 -5.30 5.27
N ILE A 179 -3.29 -6.35 4.57
CA ILE A 179 -3.89 -7.68 4.67
C ILE A 179 -2.83 -8.67 5.15
N SER A 180 -3.24 -9.66 5.93
CA SER A 180 -2.40 -10.76 6.34
C SER A 180 -2.77 -12.08 5.67
N VAL A 181 -1.76 -12.83 5.25
CA VAL A 181 -1.86 -14.26 4.92
C VAL A 181 -1.20 -15.04 6.03
N ILE A 182 -1.82 -16.13 6.46
CA ILE A 182 -1.22 -17.06 7.41
C ILE A 182 -1.13 -18.46 6.83
N ASP A 183 -0.17 -19.23 7.33
CA ASP A 183 -0.20 -20.68 7.24
C ASP A 183 -1.33 -21.24 8.11
N LYS A 184 -2.10 -22.19 7.57
CA LYS A 184 -3.17 -22.92 8.25
C LYS A 184 -2.62 -24.02 9.17
N THR A 185 -1.35 -24.39 9.02
CA THR A 185 -0.73 -25.56 9.67
C THR A 185 0.23 -25.21 10.82
N ASP A 186 0.71 -23.96 10.89
CA ASP A 186 1.57 -23.47 11.98
C ASP A 186 1.03 -22.15 12.54
N SER A 187 1.11 -21.97 13.86
CA SER A 187 0.50 -20.83 14.55
C SER A 187 1.22 -19.49 14.35
N ASP A 188 2.48 -19.48 13.90
CA ASP A 188 3.34 -18.28 13.93
C ASP A 188 3.84 -17.79 12.56
N ASN A 189 3.44 -18.43 11.46
CA ASN A 189 3.85 -18.00 10.10
C ASN A 189 2.79 -17.09 9.47
N GLY A 190 2.85 -15.81 9.81
CA GLY A 190 2.03 -14.76 9.21
C GLY A 190 2.85 -13.83 8.32
N HIS A 191 2.23 -13.36 7.23
CA HIS A 191 2.77 -12.33 6.35
C HIS A 191 1.81 -11.16 6.29
N ILE A 192 2.32 -9.93 6.16
CA ILE A 192 1.51 -8.71 6.02
C ILE A 192 1.91 -7.99 4.74
N VAL A 193 0.92 -7.59 3.96
CA VAL A 193 1.08 -6.89 2.68
C VAL A 193 0.23 -5.63 2.63
N HIS A 194 0.59 -4.68 1.78
CA HIS A 194 -0.19 -3.48 1.52
C HIS A 194 -1.18 -3.71 0.37
N LEU A 195 -2.47 -3.46 0.60
CA LEU A 195 -3.52 -3.62 -0.41
C LEU A 195 -3.61 -2.38 -1.31
N LEU A 196 -3.58 -2.59 -2.62
CA LEU A 196 -3.72 -1.55 -3.64
C LEU A 196 -5.15 -1.45 -4.18
N GLY A 197 -5.83 -2.57 -4.32
CA GLY A 197 -7.19 -2.56 -4.84
C GLY A 197 -7.80 -3.93 -5.01
N VAL A 198 -9.08 -3.91 -5.35
CA VAL A 198 -9.97 -5.07 -5.41
C VAL A 198 -10.53 -5.15 -6.82
N THR A 199 -10.44 -6.31 -7.46
CA THR A 199 -11.04 -6.58 -8.78
C THR A 199 -11.85 -7.88 -8.74
N PRO A 200 -12.69 -8.16 -9.75
CA PRO A 200 -13.42 -9.44 -9.82
C PRO A 200 -12.51 -10.67 -9.80
N GLU A 201 -11.28 -10.57 -10.31
CA GLU A 201 -10.33 -11.69 -10.39
C GLU A 201 -9.56 -11.92 -9.08
N GLY A 202 -9.44 -10.91 -8.22
CA GLY A 202 -8.61 -10.97 -7.03
C GLY A 202 -8.33 -9.62 -6.39
N ILE A 203 -7.28 -9.57 -5.59
CA ILE A 203 -6.78 -8.34 -4.96
C ILE A 203 -5.37 -8.03 -5.43
N TYR A 204 -5.09 -6.76 -5.70
CA TYR A 204 -3.75 -6.28 -5.98
C TYR A 204 -3.06 -5.85 -4.70
N VAL A 205 -1.83 -6.33 -4.50
CA VAL A 205 -1.03 -6.00 -3.32
C VAL A 205 0.38 -5.56 -3.70
N HIS A 206 0.99 -4.76 -2.84
CA HIS A 206 2.42 -4.71 -2.70
C HIS A 206 2.84 -5.66 -1.59
N ASP A 207 3.48 -6.76 -1.97
CA ASP A 207 4.03 -7.74 -1.05
C ASP A 207 5.50 -7.40 -0.79
N PRO A 208 5.90 -7.01 0.43
CA PRO A 208 7.26 -6.55 0.67
C PRO A 208 8.31 -7.67 0.60
N TYR A 209 7.93 -8.95 0.73
CA TYR A 209 8.85 -10.10 0.74
C TYR A 209 9.12 -10.68 -0.64
N GLY A 210 8.09 -10.74 -1.48
CA GLY A 210 8.17 -11.33 -2.80
C GLY A 210 6.80 -11.72 -3.33
N LYS A 211 6.76 -12.50 -4.40
CA LYS A 211 5.50 -13.03 -4.90
C LYS A 211 5.21 -14.37 -4.24
N ILE A 212 4.02 -14.51 -3.66
CA ILE A 212 3.54 -15.78 -3.11
C ILE A 212 2.86 -16.64 -4.20
N ASP A 213 3.12 -17.94 -4.17
CA ASP A 213 2.43 -18.99 -4.94
C ASP A 213 1.50 -19.77 -4.00
N PHE A 214 0.20 -19.52 -4.13
CA PHE A 214 -0.84 -20.18 -3.32
C PHE A 214 -1.00 -21.68 -3.62
N SER A 215 -0.39 -22.19 -4.69
CA SER A 215 -0.40 -23.61 -5.05
C SER A 215 0.77 -24.41 -4.46
N ALA A 216 1.72 -23.75 -3.81
CA ALA A 216 2.90 -24.42 -3.26
C ALA A 216 2.54 -25.42 -2.14
N ALA A 217 3.35 -26.47 -2.03
CA ALA A 217 3.15 -27.55 -1.07
C ALA A 217 3.33 -27.13 0.40
N SER A 218 4.04 -26.02 0.66
CA SER A 218 4.27 -25.45 1.99
C SER A 218 4.46 -23.93 1.92
N TYR A 219 4.23 -23.25 3.04
CA TYR A 219 4.47 -21.80 3.15
C TYR A 219 5.92 -21.44 2.83
N ALA A 220 6.90 -22.21 3.33
CA ALA A 220 8.32 -21.94 3.09
C ALA A 220 8.70 -21.97 1.60
N ASN A 221 8.05 -22.84 0.81
CA ASN A 221 8.29 -23.00 -0.62
C ASN A 221 7.39 -22.13 -1.50
N ALA A 222 6.46 -21.37 -0.91
CA ALA A 222 5.51 -20.53 -1.64
C ALA A 222 6.13 -19.24 -2.18
N TRP A 223 7.40 -18.94 -1.88
CA TRP A 223 7.94 -17.60 -2.06
C TRP A 223 8.91 -17.48 -3.23
N ASP A 224 8.50 -16.68 -4.21
CA ASP A 224 9.41 -16.09 -5.18
C ASP A 224 9.92 -14.75 -4.63
N LYS A 225 10.97 -14.83 -3.80
CA LYS A 225 11.47 -13.74 -2.98
C LYS A 225 12.07 -12.60 -3.80
N ASN A 226 11.93 -11.38 -3.28
CA ASN A 226 12.65 -10.21 -3.77
C ASN A 226 14.16 -10.36 -3.62
N ALA A 227 14.88 -9.58 -4.40
CA ALA A 227 16.32 -9.37 -4.22
C ALA A 227 16.63 -8.82 -2.81
N THR A 228 17.74 -9.27 -2.23
CA THR A 228 18.31 -8.68 -1.01
C THR A 228 19.04 -7.38 -1.31
N LYS A 229 19.44 -6.64 -0.27
CA LYS A 229 20.30 -5.45 -0.42
C LYS A 229 21.56 -5.71 -1.25
N ASP A 230 22.22 -6.83 -1.03
CA ASP A 230 23.45 -7.20 -1.75
C ASP A 230 23.14 -7.52 -3.22
N ASP A 231 22.01 -8.19 -3.48
CA ASP A 231 21.56 -8.51 -4.84
C ASP A 231 21.21 -7.25 -5.65
N LEU A 232 20.72 -6.18 -5.00
CA LEU A 232 20.32 -4.94 -5.68
C LEU A 232 21.48 -4.13 -6.24
N THR A 233 22.72 -4.51 -5.95
CA THR A 233 23.89 -4.02 -6.70
C THR A 233 23.89 -4.50 -8.15
N ASN A 234 23.16 -5.57 -8.46
CA ASN A 234 22.94 -6.06 -9.81
C ASN A 234 21.70 -5.39 -10.45
N PRO A 235 21.83 -4.71 -11.61
CA PRO A 235 20.71 -4.05 -12.29
C PRO A 235 19.60 -4.99 -12.76
N THR A 236 19.82 -6.31 -12.79
CA THR A 236 18.79 -7.31 -13.13
C THR A 236 18.02 -7.84 -11.92
N ALA A 237 18.35 -7.39 -10.72
CA ALA A 237 17.64 -7.77 -9.50
C ALA A 237 16.17 -7.34 -9.57
N THR A 238 15.27 -8.26 -9.22
CA THR A 238 13.83 -8.07 -9.44
C THR A 238 13.08 -7.84 -8.12
N GLN A 239 12.14 -6.90 -8.17
CA GLN A 239 11.18 -6.57 -7.11
C GLN A 239 9.87 -7.28 -7.38
N LYS A 240 9.86 -8.59 -7.12
CA LYS A 240 8.82 -9.54 -7.54
C LYS A 240 7.49 -9.35 -6.82
N GLY A 241 7.52 -8.82 -5.60
CA GLY A 241 6.32 -8.50 -4.82
C GLY A 241 5.64 -7.18 -5.21
N LYS A 242 6.16 -6.45 -6.20
CA LYS A 242 5.59 -5.18 -6.66
C LYS A 242 4.31 -5.40 -7.47
N LYS A 243 3.16 -4.93 -6.96
CA LYS A 243 1.86 -4.90 -7.67
C LYS A 243 1.46 -6.28 -8.17
N VAL A 244 1.42 -7.23 -7.24
CA VAL A 244 1.06 -8.62 -7.51
C VAL A 244 -0.44 -8.79 -7.39
N LEU A 245 -1.05 -9.53 -8.33
CA LEU A 245 -2.43 -9.97 -8.22
C LEU A 245 -2.49 -11.29 -7.45
N TRP A 246 -3.17 -11.29 -6.30
CA TRP A 246 -3.58 -12.50 -5.62
C TRP A 246 -4.98 -12.89 -6.08
N ARG A 247 -5.05 -13.92 -6.91
CA ARG A 247 -6.30 -14.40 -7.50
C ARG A 247 -7.15 -15.13 -6.48
N TYR A 248 -8.44 -14.84 -6.44
CA TYR A 248 -9.37 -15.53 -5.53
C TYR A 248 -9.37 -17.04 -5.74
N ASP A 249 -9.34 -17.50 -7.00
CA ASP A 249 -9.27 -18.93 -7.32
C ASP A 249 -8.01 -19.61 -6.79
N SER A 250 -6.88 -18.90 -6.79
CA SER A 250 -5.61 -19.41 -6.26
C SER A 250 -5.66 -19.51 -4.74
N ILE A 251 -6.17 -18.47 -4.07
CA ILE A 251 -6.33 -18.48 -2.61
C ILE A 251 -7.32 -19.57 -2.18
N LYS A 252 -8.47 -19.69 -2.87
CA LYS A 252 -9.54 -20.66 -2.57
C LYS A 252 -9.08 -22.11 -2.68
N LYS A 253 -8.21 -22.41 -3.64
CA LYS A 253 -7.61 -23.74 -3.83
C LYS A 253 -6.48 -24.05 -2.84
N SER A 254 -6.04 -23.06 -2.06
CA SER A 254 -4.94 -23.27 -1.13
C SER A 254 -5.41 -23.96 0.14
N ASP A 255 -4.94 -25.18 0.36
CA ASP A 255 -5.19 -25.92 1.61
C ASP A 255 -4.26 -25.46 2.76
N LYS A 256 -3.27 -24.62 2.45
CA LYS A 256 -2.23 -24.20 3.39
C LYS A 256 -2.31 -22.73 3.75
N LEU A 257 -2.77 -21.88 2.86
CA LEU A 257 -2.77 -20.44 3.08
C LEU A 257 -4.19 -19.91 3.16
N LYS A 258 -4.41 -18.93 4.04
CA LYS A 258 -5.64 -18.14 4.05
C LYS A 258 -5.34 -16.68 4.33
N ILE A 259 -6.18 -15.82 3.78
CA ILE A 259 -6.27 -14.45 4.23
C ILE A 259 -6.94 -14.49 5.60
N ASN A 260 -6.30 -13.83 6.57
CA ASN A 260 -6.73 -13.88 7.95
C ASN A 260 -7.23 -12.50 8.37
N TRP A 261 -6.33 -11.51 8.35
CA TRP A 261 -6.56 -10.24 9.02
C TRP A 261 -6.52 -9.10 8.03
N LEU A 262 -7.36 -8.10 8.27
CA LEU A 262 -7.32 -6.83 7.58
C LEU A 262 -7.21 -5.72 8.62
N ARG A 263 -6.34 -4.76 8.35
CA ARG A 263 -6.08 -3.64 9.24
C ARG A 263 -6.14 -2.36 8.43
N VAL A 264 -6.69 -1.33 9.05
CA VAL A 264 -6.93 -0.04 8.40
C VAL A 264 -6.19 1.03 9.18
N THR A 265 -5.35 1.78 8.48
CA THR A 265 -4.80 3.03 9.01
C THR A 265 -5.67 4.18 8.51
N ILE A 266 -6.03 5.08 9.40
CA ILE A 266 -6.96 6.19 9.16
C ILE A 266 -6.31 7.48 9.63
N LYS A 267 -6.39 8.52 8.81
CA LYS A 267 -5.96 9.86 9.22
C LYS A 267 -6.95 10.42 10.25
N LYS A 268 -6.45 10.80 11.43
CA LYS A 268 -7.24 11.48 12.47
C LYS A 268 -7.74 12.84 11.99
#